data_AF-A0A4V5Q0Q4-F1
#
_entry.id   AF-A0A4V5Q0Q4-F1
#
_cell.length_a   1.000
_cell.length_b   1.000
_cell.length_c   1.000
_cell.angle_alpha   90.00
_cell.angle_beta   90.00
_cell.angle_gamma   90.00
#
_symmetry.space_group_name_H-M   'P 1'
#
loop_
_entity.id
_entity.type
_entity.pdbx_description
1 polymer ?
#
loop_
_entity_poly.entity_id
_entity_poly.type
_entity_poly.pdbx_seq_one_letter_code
_entity_poly.pdbx_strand_id
1 'polypeptide(L)'
;MRKQLLFSLTIIMSCCLGLTAQDKKQSSGTKETPKKEMNLMDEQAKLFGKLFGDMEQDLDGTKDPFKDVKNYENLLNRSKMDPETKSKMRAMYLMYDQSLDPGKKDSLKVSLEKMFEAHIKKTEKQH
;
A
#
# COMPACT_ATOMS: atom_id res chain seq x y z
N MET A 1 1.69 19.79 25.68
CA MET A 1 1.11 18.60 25.01
C MET A 1 1.42 18.52 23.50
N ARG A 2 1.27 19.58 22.70
CA ARG A 2 1.59 19.56 21.25
C ARG A 2 3.04 19.15 20.89
N LYS A 3 4.02 19.46 21.75
CA LYS A 3 5.42 19.10 21.54
C LYS A 3 5.72 17.62 21.76
N GLN A 4 4.95 16.91 22.60
CA GLN A 4 5.16 15.47 22.84
C GLN A 4 4.64 14.60 21.68
N LEU A 5 3.60 15.06 20.98
CA LEU A 5 3.07 14.37 19.79
C LEU A 5 4.08 14.39 18.61
N LEU A 6 4.81 15.51 18.44
CA LEU A 6 5.85 15.67 17.42
C LEU A 6 7.08 14.78 17.65
N PHE A 7 7.46 14.55 18.92
CA PHE A 7 8.56 13.64 19.25
C PHE A 7 8.19 12.17 19.02
N SER A 8 6.93 11.77 19.26
CA SER A 8 6.47 10.39 19.01
C SER A 8 6.46 10.03 17.52
N LEU A 9 6.06 10.96 16.64
CA LEU A 9 6.03 10.72 15.19
C LEU A 9 7.45 10.56 14.59
N THR A 10 8.45 11.21 15.18
CA THR A 10 9.84 11.19 14.69
C THR A 10 10.55 9.87 15.04
N ILE A 11 10.21 9.25 16.17
CA ILE A 11 10.81 7.97 16.60
C ILE A 11 10.37 6.80 15.71
N ILE A 12 9.11 6.81 15.24
CA ILE A 12 8.55 5.76 14.37
C ILE A 12 9.24 5.75 12.99
N MET A 13 9.61 6.92 12.46
CA MET A 13 10.31 7.01 11.17
C MET A 13 11.78 6.55 11.23
N SER A 14 12.44 6.67 12.38
CA SER A 14 13.84 6.26 12.53
C SER A 14 14.03 4.73 12.56
N CYS A 15 13.03 3.98 13.03
CA CYS A 15 13.06 2.51 13.03
C CYS A 15 13.01 1.88 11.62
N CYS A 16 12.65 2.64 10.58
CA CYS A 16 12.53 2.12 9.22
C CYS A 16 13.87 2.08 8.45
N LEU A 17 14.92 2.75 8.94
CA LEU A 17 16.22 2.82 8.24
C LEU A 17 17.28 1.82 8.75
N GLY A 18 16.97 1.04 9.79
CA GLY A 18 17.94 0.16 10.46
C GLY A 18 18.01 -1.30 10.01
N LEU A 19 17.26 -1.72 8.97
CA LEU A 19 17.09 -3.15 8.61
C LEU A 19 17.66 -3.52 7.23
N THR A 20 18.73 -2.87 6.78
CA THR A 20 19.49 -3.27 5.57
C THR A 20 20.79 -4.00 5.90
N ALA A 21 20.76 -4.93 6.85
CA ALA A 21 21.79 -5.96 7.00
C ALA A 21 21.20 -7.29 6.50
N GLN A 22 21.05 -7.42 5.19
CA GLN A 22 20.70 -8.71 4.57
C GLN A 22 21.95 -9.60 4.55
N ASP A 23 21.96 -10.59 5.43
CA ASP A 23 22.76 -11.80 5.31
C ASP A 23 22.50 -12.45 3.94
N LYS A 24 23.51 -12.44 3.05
CA LYS A 24 23.51 -13.26 1.85
C LYS A 24 23.72 -14.73 2.23
N LYS A 25 22.66 -15.42 2.68
CA LYS A 25 22.65 -16.89 2.68
C LYS A 25 22.25 -17.40 1.30
N GLN A 26 23.28 -17.77 0.54
CA GLN A 26 23.18 -18.59 -0.66
C GLN A 26 22.62 -19.97 -0.27
N SER A 27 21.30 -20.15 -0.42
CA SER A 27 20.65 -21.45 -0.27
C SER A 27 20.70 -22.22 -1.59
N SER A 28 21.38 -23.36 -1.54
CA SER A 28 21.46 -24.35 -2.60
C SER A 28 20.16 -25.16 -2.73
N GLY A 29 19.67 -25.35 -3.96
CA GLY A 29 18.93 -26.55 -4.35
C GLY A 29 17.48 -26.68 -3.84
N THR A 30 16.53 -25.99 -4.47
CA THR A 30 15.20 -26.48 -4.86
C THR A 30 14.65 -25.48 -5.88
N LYS A 31 14.15 -25.93 -7.04
CA LYS A 31 13.40 -25.04 -7.96
C LYS A 31 12.08 -24.68 -7.28
N GLU A 32 12.11 -23.74 -6.34
CA GLU A 32 10.90 -23.15 -5.81
C GLU A 32 10.23 -22.38 -6.95
N THR A 33 8.98 -22.73 -7.23
CA THR A 33 8.13 -21.93 -8.10
C THR A 33 8.13 -20.50 -7.55
N PRO A 34 8.35 -19.48 -8.39
CA PRO A 34 8.48 -18.12 -7.91
C PRO A 34 7.12 -17.71 -7.32
N LYS A 35 7.05 -17.60 -5.99
CA LYS A 35 5.84 -17.24 -5.24
C LYS A 35 5.69 -15.73 -5.23
N LYS A 36 4.44 -15.27 -5.32
CA LYS A 36 4.12 -13.86 -5.14
C LYS A 36 4.60 -13.39 -3.77
N GLU A 37 5.33 -12.28 -3.75
CA GLU A 37 5.80 -11.65 -2.52
C GLU A 37 4.63 -11.08 -1.70
N MET A 38 4.82 -10.95 -0.39
CA MET A 38 3.81 -10.38 0.52
C MET A 38 3.58 -8.91 0.21
N ASN A 39 2.31 -8.50 0.17
CA ASN A 39 1.93 -7.11 -0.10
C ASN A 39 2.05 -6.25 1.18
N LEU A 40 3.03 -5.33 1.20
CA LEU A 40 3.28 -4.48 2.36
C LEU A 40 2.11 -3.53 2.68
N MET A 41 1.36 -3.08 1.68
CA MET A 41 0.19 -2.21 1.89
C MET A 41 -0.92 -2.97 2.62
N ASP A 42 -1.07 -4.27 2.35
CA ASP A 42 -2.01 -5.12 3.06
C ASP A 42 -1.57 -5.36 4.51
N GLU A 43 -0.28 -5.57 4.75
CA GLU A 43 0.25 -5.71 6.11
C GLU A 43 0.11 -4.42 6.92
N GLN A 44 0.35 -3.26 6.31
CA GLN A 44 0.10 -1.97 6.93
C GLN A 44 -1.38 -1.79 7.26
N ALA A 45 -2.28 -2.12 6.33
CA ALA A 45 -3.72 -2.02 6.55
C ALA A 45 -4.20 -2.94 7.70
N LYS A 46 -3.68 -4.18 7.77
CA LYS A 46 -3.95 -5.09 8.90
C LYS A 46 -3.43 -4.52 10.21
N LEU A 47 -2.23 -3.94 10.22
CA LEU A 47 -1.67 -3.30 11.41
C LEU A 47 -2.55 -2.14 11.88
N PHE A 48 -2.99 -1.28 10.95
CA PHE A 48 -3.94 -0.21 11.26
C PHE A 48 -5.25 -0.76 11.83
N GLY A 49 -5.81 -1.81 11.24
CA GLY A 49 -7.01 -2.48 11.76
C GLY A 49 -6.84 -3.03 13.17
N LYS A 50 -5.68 -3.60 13.50
CA LYS A 50 -5.37 -4.09 14.85
C LYS A 50 -5.15 -2.98 15.87
N LEU A 51 -4.52 -1.89 15.47
CA LEU A 51 -4.17 -0.80 16.40
C LEU A 51 -5.35 0.13 16.66
N PHE A 52 -6.19 0.33 15.65
CA PHE A 52 -7.20 1.38 15.64
C PHE A 52 -8.63 0.86 15.49
N GLY A 53 -8.83 -0.42 15.15
CA GLY A 53 -10.15 -1.01 14.91
C GLY A 53 -10.97 -1.38 16.15
N ASP A 54 -10.36 -1.26 17.33
CA ASP A 54 -11.02 -1.36 18.64
C ASP A 54 -11.25 0.03 19.28
N MET A 55 -10.97 1.12 18.54
CA MET A 55 -11.29 2.46 19.03
C MET A 55 -12.80 2.65 18.94
N GLU A 56 -13.47 2.56 20.09
CA GLU A 56 -14.94 2.57 20.18
C GLU A 56 -15.62 3.80 19.58
N GLN A 57 -14.88 4.89 19.32
CA GLN A 57 -15.42 6.11 18.73
C GLN A 57 -14.36 6.85 17.91
N ASP A 58 -14.66 7.11 16.63
CA ASP A 58 -14.15 8.33 16.00
C ASP A 58 -14.80 9.53 16.71
N LEU A 59 -14.04 10.62 16.87
CA LEU A 59 -14.46 11.88 17.51
C LEU A 59 -15.72 12.52 16.89
N ASP A 60 -16.22 11.98 15.78
CA ASP A 60 -17.36 12.46 15.00
C ASP A 60 -18.56 11.48 14.98
N GLY A 61 -18.53 10.40 15.79
CA GLY A 61 -19.65 9.46 15.94
C GLY A 61 -19.88 8.55 14.73
N THR A 62 -18.92 8.48 13.80
CA THR A 62 -19.02 7.60 12.64
C THR A 62 -18.47 6.19 12.90
N LYS A 63 -18.92 5.22 12.09
CA LYS A 63 -18.45 3.82 12.11
C LYS A 63 -16.92 3.79 11.99
N ASP A 64 -16.26 3.13 12.94
CA ASP A 64 -14.81 2.96 12.97
C ASP A 64 -14.26 2.52 11.59
N PRO A 65 -13.46 3.36 10.91
CA PRO A 65 -12.96 3.10 9.56
C PRO A 65 -11.90 2.00 9.51
N PHE A 66 -11.32 1.61 10.65
CA PHE A 66 -10.26 0.62 10.77
C PHE A 66 -10.77 -0.74 11.28
N LYS A 67 -11.95 -0.80 11.88
CA LYS A 67 -12.56 -2.06 12.33
C LYS A 67 -12.65 -3.10 11.21
N ASP A 68 -12.15 -4.30 11.47
CA ASP A 68 -12.12 -5.44 10.53
C ASP A 68 -11.39 -5.18 9.21
N VAL A 69 -10.44 -4.23 9.16
CA VAL A 69 -9.60 -4.03 7.96
C VAL A 69 -8.61 -5.19 7.80
N LYS A 70 -8.76 -5.96 6.71
CA LYS A 70 -7.93 -7.15 6.41
C LYS A 70 -6.87 -6.94 5.33
N ASN A 71 -7.01 -5.89 4.52
CA ASN A 71 -6.12 -5.55 3.42
C ASN A 71 -6.32 -4.08 3.01
N TYR A 72 -5.48 -3.57 2.12
CA TYR A 72 -5.50 -2.17 1.71
C TYR A 72 -6.79 -1.78 0.98
N GLU A 73 -7.37 -2.69 0.19
CA GLU A 73 -8.64 -2.45 -0.50
C GLU A 73 -9.81 -2.26 0.48
N ASN A 74 -9.85 -3.04 1.57
CA ASN A 74 -10.84 -2.90 2.63
C ASN A 74 -10.73 -1.52 3.30
N LEU A 75 -9.49 -1.05 3.53
CA LEU A 75 -9.22 0.28 4.08
C LEU A 75 -9.70 1.39 3.14
N LEU A 76 -9.37 1.31 1.85
CA LEU A 76 -9.81 2.29 0.85
C LEU A 76 -11.33 2.38 0.72
N ASN A 77 -12.02 1.24 0.82
CA ASN A 77 -13.49 1.21 0.74
C ASN A 77 -14.15 1.89 1.94
N ARG A 78 -13.53 1.81 3.12
CA ARG A 78 -14.03 2.41 4.36
C ARG A 78 -13.63 3.88 4.53
N SER A 79 -12.61 4.34 3.79
CA SER A 79 -12.17 5.73 3.88
C SER A 79 -13.24 6.71 3.37
N LYS A 80 -13.25 7.93 3.92
CA LYS A 80 -14.09 9.04 3.46
C LYS A 80 -13.50 9.81 2.27
N MET A 81 -12.48 9.25 1.59
CA MET A 81 -11.86 9.88 0.42
C MET A 81 -12.86 10.04 -0.73
N ASP A 82 -12.65 11.07 -1.56
CA ASP A 82 -13.45 11.28 -2.76
C ASP A 82 -13.25 10.14 -3.79
N PRO A 83 -14.21 9.94 -4.72
CA PRO A 83 -14.15 8.83 -5.68
C PRO A 83 -12.92 8.85 -6.60
N GLU A 84 -12.46 10.04 -6.99
CA GLU A 84 -11.32 10.18 -7.90
C GLU A 84 -10.03 9.75 -7.21
N THR A 85 -9.80 10.24 -5.98
CA THR A 85 -8.66 9.85 -5.16
C THR A 85 -8.68 8.36 -4.84
N LYS A 86 -9.84 7.78 -4.48
CA LYS A 86 -9.98 6.33 -4.29
C LYS A 86 -9.61 5.55 -5.54
N SER A 87 -10.03 6.00 -6.72
CA SER A 87 -9.72 5.34 -7.98
C SER A 87 -8.21 5.35 -8.26
N LYS A 88 -7.54 6.48 -8.03
CA LYS A 88 -6.06 6.59 -8.17
C LYS A 88 -5.34 5.65 -7.20
N MET A 89 -5.76 5.61 -5.94
CA MET A 89 -5.18 4.74 -4.92
C MET A 89 -5.37 3.25 -5.26
N ARG A 90 -6.54 2.85 -5.76
CA ARG A 90 -6.78 1.48 -6.24
C ARG A 90 -5.90 1.11 -7.42
N ALA A 91 -5.69 2.02 -8.37
CA ALA A 91 -4.82 1.79 -9.50
C ALA A 91 -3.37 1.57 -9.07
N MET A 92 -2.85 2.39 -8.16
CA MET A 92 -1.52 2.21 -7.58
C MET A 92 -1.37 0.90 -6.81
N TYR A 93 -2.38 0.55 -6.01
CA TYR A 93 -2.41 -0.72 -5.28
C TYR A 93 -2.37 -1.91 -6.24
N LEU A 94 -3.17 -1.91 -7.32
CA LEU A 94 -3.19 -3.00 -8.30
C LEU A 94 -1.83 -3.15 -9.00
N MET A 95 -1.19 -2.04 -9.38
CA MET A 95 0.13 -2.06 -10.00
C MET A 95 1.19 -2.64 -9.08
N TYR A 96 1.17 -2.22 -7.81
CA TYR A 96 2.07 -2.77 -6.79
C TYR A 96 1.79 -4.26 -6.56
N ASP A 97 0.52 -4.66 -6.41
CA ASP A 97 0.14 -6.05 -6.19
C ASP A 97 0.57 -6.98 -7.35
N GLN A 98 0.46 -6.50 -8.58
CA GLN A 98 0.92 -7.20 -9.77
C GLN A 98 2.45 -7.25 -9.89
N SER A 99 3.17 -6.26 -9.37
CA SER A 99 4.65 -6.24 -9.44
C SER A 99 5.28 -7.29 -8.53
N LEU A 100 4.59 -7.62 -7.42
CA LEU A 100 4.98 -8.67 -6.48
C LEU A 100 4.74 -10.08 -7.05
N ASP A 101 3.94 -10.22 -8.11
CA ASP A 101 3.67 -11.50 -8.77
C ASP A 101 4.58 -11.65 -10.01
N PRO A 102 5.59 -12.54 -9.95
CA PRO A 102 6.51 -12.74 -11.06
C PRO A 102 5.81 -13.26 -12.33
N GLY A 103 4.65 -13.91 -12.21
CA GLY A 103 3.83 -14.37 -13.33
C GLY A 103 2.97 -13.28 -13.97
N LYS A 104 2.92 -12.08 -13.38
CA LYS A 104 2.10 -10.95 -13.87
C LYS A 104 2.90 -9.78 -14.38
N LYS A 105 4.23 -9.88 -14.46
CA LYS A 105 5.11 -8.80 -14.96
C LYS A 105 4.73 -8.32 -16.36
N ASP A 106 4.35 -9.23 -17.25
CA ASP A 106 3.92 -8.86 -18.61
C ASP A 106 2.59 -8.09 -18.58
N SER A 107 1.64 -8.51 -17.74
CA SER A 107 0.36 -7.80 -17.57
C SER A 107 0.53 -6.41 -16.94
N LEU A 108 1.50 -6.27 -16.03
CA LEU A 108 1.86 -4.99 -15.42
C LEU A 108 2.50 -4.06 -16.46
N LYS A 109 3.40 -4.59 -17.30
CA LYS A 109 4.03 -3.82 -18.39
C LYS A 109 2.99 -3.23 -19.32
N VAL A 110 2.04 -4.03 -19.79
CA VAL A 110 0.95 -3.58 -20.66
C VAL A 110 0.07 -2.52 -19.96
N SER A 111 -0.20 -2.67 -18.66
CA SER A 111 -0.98 -1.69 -17.90
C SER A 111 -0.25 -0.36 -17.73
N LEU A 112 1.06 -0.39 -17.48
CA LEU A 112 1.91 0.79 -17.39
C LEU A 112 2.00 1.52 -18.74
N GLU A 113 2.24 0.78 -19.82
CA GLU A 113 2.30 1.34 -21.19
C GLU A 113 1.01 2.09 -21.54
N LYS A 114 -0.17 1.50 -21.27
CA LYS A 114 -1.46 2.16 -21.49
C LYS A 114 -1.63 3.43 -20.66
N MET A 115 -1.17 3.44 -19.41
CA MET A 115 -1.22 4.65 -18.59
C MET A 115 -0.30 5.74 -19.12
N PHE A 116 0.91 5.40 -19.54
CA PHE A 116 1.84 6.35 -20.15
C PHE A 116 1.29 6.91 -21.46
N GLU A 117 0.77 6.07 -22.35
CA GLU A 117 0.13 6.51 -23.60
C GLU A 117 -1.07 7.42 -23.36
N ALA A 118 -1.92 7.08 -22.38
CA ALA A 118 -3.05 7.92 -22.02
C ALA A 118 -2.61 9.28 -21.47
N HIS A 119 -1.49 9.32 -20.73
CA HIS A 119 -0.91 10.56 -20.24
C HIS A 119 -0.36 11.41 -21.38
N ILE A 120 0.46 10.83 -22.26
CA ILE A 120 1.03 11.51 -23.44
C ILE A 120 -0.08 12.12 -24.31
N LYS A 121 -1.12 11.33 -24.64
CA LYS A 121 -2.27 11.82 -25.42
C LYS A 121 -3.04 12.95 -24.73
N LYS A 122 -3.06 12.98 -23.39
CA LYS A 122 -3.70 14.06 -22.62
C LYS A 122 -2.86 15.33 -22.66
N THR A 123 -1.54 15.22 -22.57
CA THR A 123 -0.62 16.36 -22.67
C THR A 123 -0.61 16.95 -24.09
N GLU A 124 -0.66 16.10 -25.12
CA GLU A 124 -0.73 16.52 -26.53
C GLU A 124 -2.03 17.25 -26.89
N LYS A 125 -3.15 16.91 -26.24
CA LYS A 125 -4.45 17.59 -26.46
C LYS A 125 -4.58 18.94 -25.72
N GLN A 126 -3.62 19.28 -24.86
CA GLN A 126 -3.59 20.55 -24.11
C GLN A 126 -2.65 21.59 -24.73
N HIS A 127 -1.99 21.25 -25.85
CA HIS A 127 -1.26 22.14 -26.74
C HIS A 127 -2.00 22.28 -28.08
#